data_AF-A0A7V5C6R7-F1
#
_entry.id   AF-A0A7V5C6R7-F1
#
_cell.length_a   1.000
_cell.length_b   1.000
_cell.length_c   1.000
_cell.angle_alpha   90.00
_cell.angle_beta   90.00
_cell.angle_gamma   90.00
#
_symmetry.space_group_name_H-M   'P 1'
#
loop_
_entity.id
_entity.type
_entity.pdbx_description
1 polymer ?
#
loop_
_entity_poly.entity_id
_entity_poly.type
_entity_poly.pdbx_seq_one_letter_code
_entity_poly.pdbx_strand_id
1 'polypeptide(L)'
;MKLLTKGLVLSLLVSTGLMGVEAKTVAKSPAAAELKTEIASQDVQIYTSENADGKITPKTIEEAFVKEGFFISEHRDMNAPFKATFKETSFDIYNLFTVYRKDTVRNLAVKYPQIGLFT
;
A
#
# COMPACT_ATOMS: atom_id res chain seq x y z
N MET A 1 40.09 4.43 -38.77
CA MET A 1 40.89 3.79 -37.69
C MET A 1 40.09 3.93 -36.40
N LYS A 2 39.36 2.88 -35.98
CA LYS A 2 39.77 1.90 -34.94
C LYS A 2 40.25 2.55 -33.65
N LEU A 3 39.37 2.58 -32.65
CA LEU A 3 39.66 2.19 -31.27
C LEU A 3 38.44 1.42 -30.73
N LEU A 4 38.46 0.11 -30.99
CA LEU A 4 37.78 -0.87 -30.15
C LEU A 4 38.64 -1.03 -28.91
N THR A 5 38.07 -1.11 -27.71
CA THR A 5 38.24 -2.28 -26.82
C THR A 5 37.57 -2.07 -25.45
N LYS A 6 36.71 -3.04 -25.12
CA LYS A 6 36.66 -3.76 -23.83
C LYS A 6 36.16 -3.01 -22.59
N GLY A 7 35.03 -3.50 -22.07
CA GLY A 7 34.92 -3.73 -20.63
C GLY A 7 33.54 -3.52 -20.03
N LEU A 8 32.81 -4.62 -19.86
CA LEU A 8 31.92 -4.86 -18.73
C LEU A 8 30.69 -3.94 -18.57
N VAL A 9 29.68 -4.15 -19.43
CA VAL A 9 28.29 -3.92 -19.02
C VAL A 9 27.96 -5.02 -18.02
N LEU A 10 28.06 -4.70 -16.73
CA LEU A 10 27.64 -5.57 -15.65
C LEU A 10 26.11 -5.74 -15.73
N SER A 11 25.72 -6.86 -16.32
CA SER A 11 24.38 -7.42 -16.25
C SER A 11 23.98 -7.65 -14.80
N LEU A 12 22.94 -6.97 -14.34
CA LEU A 12 22.02 -7.44 -13.29
C LEU A 12 20.70 -6.65 -13.41
N LEU A 13 20.04 -6.81 -14.57
CA LEU A 13 18.58 -6.70 -14.63
C LEU A 13 18.03 -7.93 -13.91
N VAL A 14 17.63 -7.78 -12.65
CA VAL A 14 16.65 -8.70 -12.06
C VAL A 14 15.30 -8.28 -12.59
N SER A 15 14.94 -8.87 -13.72
CA SER A 15 13.59 -8.83 -14.27
C SER A 15 12.71 -9.81 -13.49
N THR A 16 12.06 -9.36 -12.43
CA THR A 16 10.77 -9.94 -12.03
C THR A 16 9.69 -9.21 -12.81
N GLY A 17 9.47 -9.70 -14.03
CA GLY A 17 8.37 -9.23 -14.87
C GLY A 17 7.03 -9.64 -14.28
N LEU A 18 6.21 -8.64 -13.95
CA LEU A 18 4.79 -8.75 -14.25
C LEU A 18 4.60 -7.92 -15.53
N MET A 19 4.68 -8.59 -16.69
CA MET A 19 4.26 -8.01 -17.95
C MET A 19 2.76 -7.74 -17.87
N GLY A 20 2.39 -6.51 -17.53
CA GLY A 20 1.04 -6.01 -17.75
C GLY A 20 0.81 -5.91 -19.25
N VAL A 21 0.24 -6.95 -19.84
CA VAL A 21 -0.43 -6.82 -21.13
C VAL A 21 -1.61 -5.88 -20.91
N GLU A 22 -1.57 -4.70 -21.51
CA GLU A 22 -2.74 -3.81 -21.62
C GLU A 22 -3.79 -4.50 -22.50
N ALA A 23 -4.55 -5.41 -21.90
CA ALA A 23 -5.79 -5.90 -22.47
C ALA A 23 -6.87 -4.86 -22.18
N LYS A 24 -7.30 -4.19 -23.25
CA LYS A 24 -8.40 -3.24 -23.32
C LYS A 24 -9.75 -3.93 -23.08
N THR A 25 -9.95 -4.49 -21.89
CA THR A 25 -11.21 -4.98 -21.36
C THR A 25 -11.20 -4.71 -19.86
N VAL A 26 -11.98 -3.73 -19.43
CA VAL A 26 -12.20 -3.46 -17.99
C VAL A 26 -12.85 -4.71 -17.41
N ALA A 27 -12.07 -5.52 -16.71
CA ALA A 27 -12.58 -6.67 -15.99
C ALA A 27 -13.53 -6.16 -14.90
N LYS A 28 -14.77 -6.65 -14.90
CA LYS A 28 -15.77 -6.35 -13.89
C LYS A 28 -15.23 -6.79 -12.52
N SER A 29 -15.27 -5.89 -11.54
CA SER A 29 -14.85 -6.18 -10.16
C SER A 29 -15.55 -7.45 -9.65
N PRO A 30 -14.82 -8.41 -9.06
CA PRO A 30 -15.41 -9.65 -8.57
C PRO A 30 -16.40 -9.35 -7.44
N ALA A 31 -17.48 -10.13 -7.39
CA ALA A 31 -18.52 -9.96 -6.38
C ALA A 31 -17.96 -10.22 -4.97
N ALA A 32 -18.40 -9.43 -3.99
CA ALA A 32 -17.92 -9.45 -2.60
C ALA A 32 -17.98 -10.82 -1.88
N ALA A 33 -18.66 -11.82 -2.46
CA ALA A 33 -18.74 -13.18 -1.94
C ALA A 33 -17.51 -14.05 -2.31
N GLU A 34 -16.87 -13.79 -3.45
CA GLU A 34 -15.70 -14.56 -3.92
C GLU A 34 -14.40 -14.12 -3.23
N LEU A 35 -14.36 -12.90 -2.67
CA LEU A 35 -13.20 -12.37 -1.94
C LEU A 35 -12.92 -13.09 -0.62
N LYS A 36 -13.93 -13.73 0.00
CA LYS A 36 -13.86 -14.15 1.43
C LYS A 36 -12.92 -15.32 1.72
N THR A 37 -12.54 -16.14 0.74
CA THR A 37 -11.78 -17.38 0.99
C THR A 37 -10.27 -17.23 0.77
N GLU A 38 -9.79 -16.16 0.10
CA GLU A 38 -8.36 -15.93 -0.16
C GLU A 38 -7.68 -14.86 0.73
N ILE A 39 -8.43 -14.12 1.54
CA ILE A 39 -7.90 -12.99 2.35
C ILE A 39 -6.87 -13.45 3.41
N ALA A 40 -6.86 -14.73 3.78
CA ALA A 40 -6.00 -15.23 4.85
C ALA A 40 -4.51 -15.42 4.48
N SER A 41 -4.13 -15.27 3.20
CA SER A 41 -2.74 -15.55 2.75
C SER A 41 -1.92 -14.34 2.31
N GLN A 42 -2.50 -13.13 2.26
CA GLN A 42 -1.81 -11.94 1.77
C GLN A 42 -1.67 -10.86 2.85
N ASP A 43 -0.48 -10.27 2.94
CA ASP A 43 -0.18 -9.19 3.89
C ASP A 43 -0.88 -7.87 3.53
N VAL A 44 -1.23 -7.70 2.26
CA VAL A 44 -1.94 -6.52 1.75
C VAL A 44 -3.38 -6.87 1.44
N GLN A 45 -4.31 -6.11 2.02
CA GLN A 45 -5.74 -6.28 1.82
C GLN A 45 -6.35 -5.00 1.26
N ILE A 46 -7.18 -5.15 0.24
CA ILE A 46 -7.87 -4.03 -0.41
C ILE A 46 -9.35 -4.10 -0.04
N TYR A 47 -9.84 -3.01 0.52
CA TYR A 47 -11.25 -2.83 0.86
C TYR A 47 -11.87 -1.79 -0.07
N THR A 48 -13.07 -2.07 -0.55
CA THR A 48 -13.84 -1.14 -1.38
C THR A 48 -15.24 -1.02 -0.82
N SER A 49 -15.73 0.21 -0.73
CA SER A 49 -17.08 0.53 -0.26
C SER A 49 -17.67 1.61 -1.14
N GLU A 50 -18.98 1.61 -1.28
CA GLU A 50 -19.70 2.77 -1.82
C GLU A 50 -19.53 3.95 -0.86
N ASN A 51 -19.25 5.13 -1.42
CA ASN A 51 -19.08 6.39 -0.68
C ASN A 51 -19.70 7.57 -1.44
N ALA A 52 -20.83 7.33 -2.11
CA ALA A 52 -21.50 8.35 -2.92
C ALA A 52 -21.99 9.55 -2.09
N ASP A 53 -22.23 9.36 -0.79
CA ASP A 53 -22.65 10.41 0.15
C ASP A 53 -21.47 11.12 0.83
N GLY A 54 -20.22 10.73 0.53
CA GLY A 54 -19.01 11.37 1.05
C GLY A 54 -18.78 11.20 2.55
N LYS A 55 -19.48 10.28 3.22
CA LYS A 55 -19.35 10.08 4.67
C LYS A 55 -18.07 9.37 5.07
N ILE A 56 -17.51 8.55 4.19
CA ILE A 56 -16.22 7.89 4.43
C ILE A 56 -15.12 8.91 4.08
N THR A 57 -14.55 9.50 5.11
CA THR A 57 -13.45 10.48 5.03
C THR A 57 -12.23 9.98 5.79
N PRO A 58 -11.02 10.53 5.56
CA PRO A 58 -9.85 10.19 6.37
C PRO A 58 -10.10 10.36 7.87
N LYS A 59 -10.81 11.43 8.26
CA LYS A 59 -11.14 11.70 9.66
C LYS A 59 -12.05 10.62 10.27
N THR A 60 -13.12 10.23 9.57
CA THR A 60 -14.04 9.20 10.09
C THR A 60 -13.38 7.82 10.17
N ILE A 61 -12.44 7.53 9.28
CA ILE A 61 -11.62 6.31 9.34
C ILE A 61 -10.71 6.34 10.56
N GLU A 62 -10.04 7.48 10.82
CA GLU A 62 -9.21 7.67 12.01
C GLU A 62 -10.01 7.44 13.30
N GLU A 63 -11.18 8.08 13.40
CA GLU A 63 -12.09 7.95 14.54
C GLU A 63 -12.53 6.50 14.77
N ALA A 64 -12.79 5.74 13.70
CA ALA A 64 -13.12 4.32 13.80
C ALA A 64 -11.95 3.50 14.38
N PHE A 65 -10.71 3.72 13.92
CA PHE A 65 -9.54 3.03 14.47
C PHE A 65 -9.29 3.39 15.94
N VAL A 66 -9.42 4.67 16.30
CA VAL A 66 -9.27 5.13 17.69
C VAL A 66 -10.33 4.51 18.59
N LYS A 67 -11.59 4.48 18.14
CA LYS A 67 -12.70 3.85 18.87
C LYS A 67 -12.44 2.37 19.14
N GLU A 68 -11.85 1.67 18.19
CA GLU A 68 -11.48 0.27 18.37
C GLU A 68 -10.27 0.09 19.28
N GLY A 69 -9.52 1.15 19.63
CA GLY A 69 -8.38 1.11 20.54
C GLY A 69 -7.02 1.03 19.84
N PHE A 70 -6.96 1.42 18.57
CA PHE A 70 -5.69 1.68 17.89
C PHE A 70 -5.17 3.07 18.24
N PHE A 71 -3.86 3.19 18.32
CA PHE A 71 -3.15 4.45 18.35
C PHE A 71 -2.76 4.83 16.92
N ILE A 72 -2.98 6.09 16.57
CA ILE A 72 -2.62 6.66 15.27
C ILE A 72 -1.20 7.19 15.38
N SER A 73 -0.25 6.51 14.73
CA SER A 73 1.15 6.92 14.71
C SER A 73 1.38 8.03 13.69
N GLU A 74 0.72 7.91 12.54
CA GLU A 74 0.84 8.87 11.45
C GLU A 74 -0.44 8.88 10.62
N HIS A 75 -0.81 10.08 10.19
CA HIS A 75 -1.88 10.34 9.24
C HIS A 75 -1.41 11.49 8.35
N ARG A 76 -1.13 11.20 7.08
CA ARG A 76 -0.52 12.15 6.16
C ARG A 76 -1.23 12.15 4.81
N ASP A 77 -1.59 13.35 4.34
CA ASP A 77 -2.03 13.55 2.96
C ASP A 77 -0.84 13.38 2.00
N MET A 78 -0.92 12.35 1.16
CA MET A 78 0.10 11.97 0.21
C MET A 78 -0.01 12.73 -1.12
N ASN A 79 -1.12 13.44 -1.37
CA ASN A 79 -1.22 14.27 -2.56
C ASN A 79 -0.18 15.39 -2.57
N ALA A 80 0.15 15.98 -1.42
CA ALA A 80 1.15 17.04 -1.31
C ALA A 80 2.56 16.58 -1.77
N PRO A 81 3.18 15.51 -1.20
CA PRO A 81 4.47 15.04 -1.66
C PRO A 81 4.43 14.52 -3.10
N PHE A 82 3.34 13.88 -3.54
CA PHE A 82 3.22 13.41 -4.92
C PHE A 82 3.19 14.58 -5.91
N LYS A 83 2.41 15.64 -5.66
CA LYS A 83 2.42 16.85 -6.49
C LYS A 83 3.79 17.54 -6.50
N ALA A 84 4.48 17.56 -5.36
CA ALA A 84 5.81 18.16 -5.30
C ALA A 84 6.82 17.44 -6.21
N THR A 85 6.83 16.10 -6.17
CA THR A 85 7.77 15.26 -6.91
C THR A 85 7.35 15.03 -8.36
N PHE A 86 6.11 14.64 -8.59
CA PHE A 86 5.60 14.18 -9.89
C PHE A 86 4.75 15.22 -10.64
N LYS A 87 4.51 16.39 -10.04
CA LYS A 87 3.73 17.53 -10.60
C LYS A 87 2.23 17.29 -10.81
N GLU A 88 1.76 16.06 -10.63
CA GLU A 88 0.35 15.70 -10.71
C GLU A 88 -0.03 14.61 -9.69
N THR A 89 -1.34 14.47 -9.48
CA THR A 89 -1.96 13.33 -8.78
C THR A 89 -3.36 13.15 -9.35
N SER A 90 -3.79 11.89 -9.50
CA SER A 90 -5.12 11.52 -10.00
C SER A 90 -6.15 11.32 -8.89
N PHE A 91 -5.74 11.41 -7.63
CA PHE A 91 -6.60 11.13 -6.48
C PHE A 91 -7.11 12.42 -5.82
N ASP A 92 -8.42 12.50 -5.62
CA ASP A 92 -9.03 13.59 -4.84
C ASP A 92 -8.61 13.50 -3.37
N ILE A 93 -8.57 12.28 -2.82
CA ILE A 93 -8.14 11.99 -1.45
C ILE A 93 -7.17 10.82 -1.50
N TYR A 94 -5.95 11.03 -0.98
CA TYR A 94 -4.95 9.98 -0.86
C TYR A 94 -4.15 10.16 0.43
N ASN A 95 -4.43 9.34 1.43
CA ASN A 95 -3.82 9.45 2.76
C ASN A 95 -3.08 8.17 3.12
N LEU A 96 -1.91 8.33 3.75
CA LEU A 96 -1.22 7.24 4.44
C LEU A 96 -1.61 7.27 5.92
N PHE A 97 -2.01 6.12 6.44
CA PHE A 97 -2.24 5.89 7.87
C PHE A 97 -1.29 4.82 8.39
N THR A 98 -0.66 5.10 9.53
CA THR A 98 0.12 4.11 10.29
C THR A 98 -0.53 3.99 11.67
N VAL A 99 -1.04 2.80 12.00
CA VAL A 99 -1.78 2.56 13.25
C VAL A 99 -1.30 1.30 13.95
N TYR A 100 -1.40 1.26 15.28
CA TYR A 100 -1.07 0.06 16.05
C TYR A 100 -1.77 0.02 17.40
N ARG A 101 -1.92 -1.17 17.98
CA ARG A 101 -2.35 -1.33 19.38
C ARG A 101 -1.13 -1.45 20.28
N LYS A 102 -1.03 -0.56 21.28
CA LYS A 102 0.14 -0.47 22.17
C LYS A 102 0.46 -1.81 22.85
N ASP A 103 -0.55 -2.45 23.44
CA ASP A 103 -0.37 -3.70 24.17
C ASP A 103 -0.02 -4.86 23.23
N THR A 104 -0.67 -4.94 22.07
CA THR A 104 -0.38 -5.95 21.06
C THR A 104 1.05 -5.86 20.57
N VAL A 105 1.51 -4.67 20.18
CA VAL A 105 2.89 -4.46 19.72
C VAL A 105 3.88 -4.74 20.84
N ARG A 106 3.63 -4.31 22.07
CA ARG A 106 4.51 -4.60 23.22
C ARG A 106 4.66 -6.11 23.43
N ASN A 107 3.54 -6.85 23.47
CA ASN A 107 3.56 -8.29 23.70
C ASN A 107 4.27 -9.03 22.56
N LEU A 108 4.05 -8.59 21.33
CA LEU A 108 4.73 -9.16 20.17
C LEU A 108 6.22 -8.85 20.16
N ALA A 109 6.64 -7.62 20.50
CA ALA A 109 8.05 -7.24 20.53
C ALA A 109 8.87 -8.03 21.56
N VAL A 110 8.27 -8.36 22.72
CA VAL A 110 8.90 -9.23 23.72
C VAL A 110 9.13 -10.64 23.16
N LYS A 111 8.17 -11.18 22.40
CA LYS A 111 8.23 -12.53 21.84
C LYS A 111 9.07 -12.61 20.57
N TYR A 112 9.05 -11.55 19.77
CA TYR A 112 9.67 -11.43 18.47
C TYR A 112 10.44 -10.09 18.39
N PRO A 113 11.67 -10.02 18.91
CA PRO A 113 12.44 -8.78 18.95
C PRO A 113 12.68 -8.12 17.59
N GLN A 114 12.59 -8.90 16.50
CA GLN A 114 12.75 -8.42 15.12
C GLN A 114 11.45 -7.95 14.47
N ILE A 115 10.31 -7.90 15.18
CA ILE A 115 9.00 -7.59 14.57
C ILE A 115 8.91 -6.17 13.99
N GLY A 116 9.78 -5.25 14.42
CA GLY A 116 9.88 -3.92 13.81
C GLY A 116 10.52 -3.93 12.41
N LEU A 117 11.18 -5.03 12.04
CA LEU A 117 11.70 -5.25 10.70
C LEU A 117 10.60 -5.94 9.89
N PHE A 118 9.80 -5.14 9.20
CA PHE A 118 8.89 -5.66 8.17
C PHE A 118 9.74 -6.09 6.97
N THR A 119 10.20 -7.34 6.97
CA THR A 119 11.06 -7.95 5.92
C THR A 119 10.32 -8.98 5.10
#